data_AF-A0A346FMX6-F1
#
_entry.id   AF-A0A346FMX6-F1
#
_cell.length_a   1.000
_cell.length_b   1.000
_cell.length_c   1.000
_cell.angle_alpha   90.00
_cell.angle_beta   90.00
_cell.angle_gamma   90.00
#
_symmetry.space_group_name_H-M   'P 1'
#
loop_
_entity.id
_entity.type
_entity.pdbx_description
1 polymer ?
#
loop_
_entity_poly.entity_id
_entity_poly.type
_entity_poly.pdbx_seq_one_letter_code
_entity_poly.pdbx_strand_id
1 'polypeptide(L)'
;IGQRLRKGSVGVWRSINPCLTGVGIASLMVSFLVGMYYNTIMAWIMWYLFNSFQNPLPWSQCPLNANRTGLIEECARSSTVDYFWYRETLNTSEAIDDAGGLQWWIVLALVAAWSVLYVCCIRGIETTGKAVYITSTLPYLVLTIFLIRGLTLKGSIEGIKFLFTPDVDELMNPATWLDAGAQVFYSFSLAFGGLISFSSYNSIHNNCEQDAVVISIINGCTSVYSATVIYSIIGFRATQNFDDCMGDNILKLMNAFNYPENNITEGNYNDVLTYLNQTQPDMIQRLQLQTCDMQ
;
A
#
# COMPACT_ATOMS: atom_id res chain seq x y z
N ILE A 1 12.08 30.91 1.45
CA ILE A 1 12.47 31.52 2.77
C ILE A 1 13.83 31.03 3.27
N GLY A 2 14.09 29.71 3.28
CA GLY A 2 15.37 29.13 3.71
C GLY A 2 16.58 29.67 2.94
N GLN A 3 16.49 29.72 1.60
CA GLN A 3 17.55 30.26 0.73
C GLN A 3 17.96 31.71 1.07
N ARG A 4 17.00 32.57 1.44
CA ARG A 4 17.26 33.97 1.77
C ARG A 4 17.84 34.16 3.17
N LEU A 5 17.34 33.41 4.15
CA LEU A 5 17.72 33.58 5.57
C LEU A 5 18.89 32.68 6.01
N ARG A 6 19.30 31.70 5.20
CA ARG A 6 20.47 30.83 5.44
C ARG A 6 20.46 30.12 6.79
N LYS A 7 19.27 29.77 7.27
CA LYS A 7 19.04 29.07 8.54
C LYS A 7 18.07 27.91 8.33
N GLY A 8 18.15 26.91 9.21
CA GLY A 8 17.14 25.85 9.31
C GLY A 8 15.81 26.34 9.88
N SER A 9 14.80 25.46 9.94
CA SER A 9 13.41 25.82 10.30
C SER A 9 13.28 26.68 11.55
N VAL A 10 13.82 26.26 12.71
CA VAL A 10 13.76 27.02 13.97
C VAL A 10 14.45 28.38 13.85
N GLY A 11 15.60 28.43 13.20
CA GLY A 11 16.37 29.65 13.02
C GLY A 11 15.67 30.67 12.13
N VAL A 12 14.95 30.21 11.10
CA VAL A 12 14.13 31.06 10.21
C VAL A 12 13.02 31.75 11.00
N TRP A 13 12.19 30.99 11.72
CA TRP A 13 11.05 31.55 12.45
C TRP A 13 11.49 32.51 13.56
N ARG A 14 12.54 32.15 14.30
CA ARG A 14 13.14 33.03 15.33
C ARG A 14 13.68 34.34 14.76
N SER A 15 14.19 34.33 13.52
CA SER A 15 14.75 35.54 12.89
C SER A 15 13.68 36.50 12.37
N ILE A 16 12.47 36.00 12.08
CA ILE A 16 11.33 36.83 11.67
C ILE A 16 10.72 37.49 12.90
N ASN A 17 10.39 36.70 13.93
CA ASN A 17 9.91 37.19 15.21
C ASN A 17 10.21 36.13 16.30
N PRO A 18 10.86 36.49 17.42
CA PRO A 18 11.11 35.56 18.53
C PRO A 18 9.87 34.81 19.03
N CYS A 19 8.68 35.42 19.00
CA CYS A 19 7.42 34.78 19.40
C CYS A 19 7.02 33.62 18.48
N LEU A 20 7.47 33.60 17.22
CA LEU A 20 7.16 32.55 16.24
C LEU A 20 8.10 31.33 16.34
N THR A 21 9.05 31.34 17.29
CA THR A 21 9.97 30.20 17.50
C THR A 21 9.22 28.88 17.71
N GLY A 22 8.01 28.92 18.30
CA GLY A 22 7.15 27.76 18.49
C GLY A 22 6.82 27.01 17.20
N VAL A 23 6.73 27.69 16.05
CA VAL A 23 6.46 27.04 14.74
C VAL A 23 7.59 26.08 14.37
N GLY A 24 8.85 26.51 14.54
CA GLY A 24 10.00 25.66 14.25
C GLY A 24 10.12 24.47 15.20
N ILE A 25 9.78 24.65 16.49
CA ILE A 25 9.77 23.57 17.48
C ILE A 25 8.66 22.57 17.16
N ALA A 26 7.47 23.04 16.79
CA ALA A 26 6.36 22.19 16.36
C ALA A 26 6.74 21.35 15.13
N SER A 27 7.37 21.95 14.11
CA SER A 27 7.89 21.21 12.94
C SER A 27 8.88 20.10 13.32
N LEU A 28 9.76 20.35 14.31
CA LEU A 28 10.70 19.34 14.82
C LEU A 28 9.95 18.19 15.49
N MET A 29 8.98 18.49 16.36
CA MET A 29 8.19 17.48 17.06
C MET A 29 7.37 16.62 16.08
N VAL A 30 6.72 17.24 15.10
CA VAL A 30 6.00 16.53 14.03
C VAL A 30 6.94 15.61 13.25
N SER A 31 8.11 16.12 12.83
CA SER A 31 9.10 15.31 12.10
C SER A 31 9.61 14.12 12.91
N PHE A 32 9.80 14.30 14.23
CA PHE A 32 10.19 13.22 15.13
C PHE A 32 9.10 12.15 15.24
N LEU A 33 7.86 12.54 15.52
CA LEU A 33 6.73 11.61 15.64
C LEU A 33 6.50 10.83 14.34
N VAL A 34 6.52 11.54 13.20
CA VAL A 34 6.35 10.93 11.88
C VAL A 34 7.51 9.99 11.56
N GLY A 35 8.75 10.42 11.81
CA GLY A 35 9.93 9.60 11.60
C GLY A 35 9.92 8.29 12.40
N MET A 36 9.37 8.29 13.62
CA MET A 36 9.30 7.08 14.45
C MET A 36 8.43 5.99 13.80
N TYR A 37 7.18 6.29 13.43
CA TYR A 37 6.30 5.25 12.87
C TYR A 37 6.64 4.90 11.42
N TYR A 38 7.13 5.85 10.61
CA TYR A 38 7.57 5.55 9.26
C TYR A 38 8.74 4.56 9.26
N ASN A 39 9.64 4.64 10.24
CA ASN A 39 10.72 3.67 10.34
C ASN A 39 10.23 2.27 10.78
N THR A 40 9.11 2.19 11.50
CA THR A 40 8.42 0.90 11.75
C THR A 40 7.87 0.30 10.46
N ILE A 41 7.28 1.11 9.56
CA ILE A 41 6.84 0.64 8.24
C ILE A 41 8.03 0.13 7.42
N MET A 42 9.17 0.84 7.45
CA MET A 42 10.40 0.37 6.80
C MET A 42 10.89 -0.98 7.35
N ALA A 43 10.74 -1.21 8.67
CA ALA A 43 11.05 -2.50 9.28
C ALA A 43 10.15 -3.63 8.73
N TRP A 44 8.84 -3.38 8.56
CA TRP A 44 7.94 -4.34 7.93
C TRP A 44 8.34 -4.64 6.48
N ILE A 45 8.69 -3.61 5.70
CA ILE A 45 9.16 -3.80 4.32
C ILE A 45 10.45 -4.63 4.27
N MET A 46 11.40 -4.37 5.18
CA MET A 46 12.62 -5.18 5.28
C MET A 46 12.33 -6.62 5.68
N TRP A 47 11.38 -6.86 6.59
CA TRP A 47 10.95 -8.19 6.97
C TRP A 47 10.42 -8.99 5.77
N TYR A 48 9.55 -8.41 4.95
CA TYR A 48 9.07 -9.04 3.72
C TYR A 48 10.21 -9.26 2.71
N LEU A 49 11.14 -8.30 2.57
CA LEU A 49 12.29 -8.44 1.69
C LEU A 49 13.19 -9.62 2.09
N PHE A 50 13.51 -9.77 3.38
CA PHE A 50 14.34 -10.89 3.86
C PHE A 50 13.67 -12.25 3.63
N ASN A 51 12.35 -12.32 3.74
CA ASN A 51 11.56 -13.53 3.49
C ASN A 51 11.30 -13.81 1.99
N SER A 52 11.75 -12.94 1.08
CA SER A 52 11.49 -13.08 -0.37
C SER A 52 12.52 -13.95 -1.11
N PHE A 53 13.63 -14.33 -0.46
CA PHE A 53 14.74 -15.08 -1.09
C PHE A 53 14.56 -16.61 -1.04
N GLN A 54 13.32 -17.10 -1.00
CA GLN A 54 13.00 -18.53 -0.94
C GLN A 54 11.85 -18.89 -1.89
N ASN A 55 11.86 -20.13 -2.38
CA ASN A 55 10.80 -20.71 -3.22
C ASN A 55 10.41 -22.09 -2.64
N PRO A 56 9.18 -22.31 -2.12
CA PRO A 56 8.02 -21.41 -2.16
C PRO A 56 8.10 -20.20 -1.24
N LEU A 57 7.35 -19.13 -1.56
CA LEU A 57 7.22 -17.95 -0.70
C LEU A 57 6.46 -18.30 0.59
N PRO A 58 6.81 -17.71 1.75
CA PRO A 58 6.19 -18.10 3.03
C PRO A 58 4.70 -17.78 3.13
N TRP A 59 4.21 -16.75 2.42
CA TRP A 59 2.78 -16.40 2.36
C TRP A 59 2.01 -17.08 1.21
N SER A 60 2.62 -18.07 0.53
CA SER A 60 1.98 -18.76 -0.61
C SER A 60 1.06 -19.92 -0.20
N GLN A 61 1.27 -20.52 0.98
CA GLN A 61 0.55 -21.72 1.41
C GLN A 61 0.19 -21.64 2.90
N CYS A 62 -0.93 -22.23 3.27
CA CYS A 62 -1.33 -22.34 4.67
C CYS A 62 -0.51 -23.41 5.39
N PRO A 63 -0.05 -23.17 6.63
CA PRO A 63 0.64 -24.20 7.39
C PRO A 63 -0.30 -25.33 7.83
N LEU A 64 0.27 -26.51 8.05
CA LEU A 64 -0.45 -27.64 8.65
C LEU A 64 -0.58 -27.46 10.17
N ASN A 65 -1.66 -27.99 10.73
CA ASN A 65 -1.85 -28.10 12.17
C ASN A 65 -0.76 -28.95 12.83
N ALA A 66 -0.60 -28.83 14.15
CA ALA A 66 0.37 -29.59 14.94
C ALA A 66 0.28 -31.11 14.71
N ASN A 67 -0.94 -31.64 14.52
CA ASN A 67 -1.19 -33.07 14.28
C ASN A 67 -0.98 -33.49 12.81
N ARG A 68 -0.66 -32.55 11.91
CA ARG A 68 -0.49 -32.75 10.45
C ARG A 68 -1.68 -33.42 9.75
N THR A 69 -2.87 -33.33 10.34
CA THR A 69 -4.11 -33.91 9.81
C THR A 69 -4.88 -32.96 8.88
N GLY A 70 -4.58 -31.67 8.93
CA GLY A 70 -5.27 -30.64 8.14
C GLY A 70 -4.60 -29.28 8.25
N LEU A 71 -5.16 -28.31 7.55
CA LEU A 71 -4.73 -26.91 7.56
C LEU A 71 -5.17 -26.21 8.84
N ILE A 72 -4.43 -25.18 9.24
CA ILE A 72 -4.84 -24.29 10.34
C ILE A 72 -6.16 -23.62 9.98
N GLU A 73 -7.16 -23.77 10.86
CA GLU A 73 -8.53 -23.29 10.62
C GLU A 73 -8.57 -21.78 10.37
N GLU A 74 -7.78 -21.00 11.11
CA GLU A 74 -7.67 -19.55 10.91
C GLU A 74 -7.16 -19.19 9.51
N CYS A 75 -6.17 -19.93 9.00
CA CYS A 75 -5.61 -19.71 7.67
C CYS A 75 -6.59 -20.16 6.57
N ALA A 76 -7.28 -21.29 6.78
CA ALA A 76 -8.25 -21.82 5.84
C ALA A 76 -9.50 -20.94 5.70
N ARG A 77 -9.90 -20.24 6.77
CA ARG A 77 -11.07 -19.34 6.76
C ARG A 77 -10.76 -17.95 6.19
N SER A 78 -9.52 -17.51 6.28
CA SER A 78 -9.07 -16.18 5.82
C SER A 78 -8.33 -16.28 4.49
N SER A 79 -7.05 -15.92 4.46
CA SER A 79 -6.16 -16.13 3.34
C SER A 79 -4.74 -16.42 3.84
N THR A 80 -3.92 -17.07 3.01
CA THR A 80 -2.51 -17.34 3.34
C THR A 80 -1.73 -16.07 3.63
N VAL A 81 -2.06 -14.98 2.93
CA VAL A 81 -1.41 -13.67 3.07
C VAL A 81 -1.81 -12.98 4.37
N ASP A 82 -3.09 -13.03 4.73
CA ASP A 82 -3.58 -12.43 5.98
C ASP A 82 -3.04 -13.19 7.19
N TYR A 83 -3.00 -14.53 7.12
CA TYR A 83 -2.42 -15.35 8.18
C TYR A 83 -0.93 -15.01 8.38
N PHE A 84 -0.16 -14.89 7.29
CA PHE A 84 1.24 -14.51 7.38
C PHE A 84 1.44 -13.10 7.98
N TRP A 85 0.56 -12.15 7.67
CA TRP A 85 0.66 -10.80 8.22
C TRP A 85 0.28 -10.74 9.70
N TYR A 86 -0.90 -11.26 10.07
CA TYR A 86 -1.45 -11.09 11.42
C TYR A 86 -0.88 -12.08 12.44
N ARG A 87 -0.58 -13.33 12.04
CA ARG A 87 -0.07 -14.36 12.97
C ARG A 87 1.44 -14.51 12.92
N GLU A 88 2.04 -14.65 11.73
CA GLU A 88 3.49 -14.88 11.62
C GLU A 88 4.31 -13.60 11.78
N THR A 89 3.89 -12.50 11.14
CA THR A 89 4.66 -11.25 11.13
C THR A 89 4.41 -10.42 12.38
N LEU A 90 3.16 -10.01 12.60
CA LEU A 90 2.79 -9.14 13.72
C LEU A 90 2.57 -9.91 15.04
N ASN A 91 2.06 -11.14 14.95
CA ASN A 91 1.57 -11.91 16.09
C ASN A 91 0.62 -11.08 16.97
N THR A 92 -0.47 -10.60 16.35
CA THR A 92 -1.40 -9.64 16.96
C THR A 92 -2.23 -10.27 18.09
N SER A 93 -2.49 -9.47 19.13
CA SER A 93 -3.47 -9.78 20.17
C SER A 93 -4.88 -9.35 19.74
N GLU A 94 -5.89 -9.78 20.50
CA GLU A 94 -7.30 -9.45 20.26
C GLU A 94 -7.66 -8.00 20.66
N ALA A 95 -6.91 -7.42 21.59
CA ALA A 95 -7.18 -6.10 22.15
C ALA A 95 -5.89 -5.29 22.35
N ILE A 96 -5.98 -3.97 22.18
CA ILE A 96 -4.85 -3.05 22.34
C ILE A 96 -4.27 -3.05 23.76
N ASP A 97 -5.09 -3.36 24.76
CA ASP A 97 -4.68 -3.41 26.17
C ASP A 97 -3.83 -4.65 26.48
N ASP A 98 -3.91 -5.69 25.64
CA ASP A 98 -3.06 -6.87 25.72
C ASP A 98 -1.87 -6.71 24.78
N ALA A 99 -0.83 -6.03 25.26
CA ALA A 99 0.36 -5.76 24.46
C ALA A 99 1.24 -7.00 24.21
N GLY A 100 0.94 -8.14 24.85
CA GLY A 100 1.74 -9.35 24.74
C GLY A 100 3.23 -9.14 25.06
N GLY A 101 4.09 -9.87 24.35
CA GLY A 101 5.55 -9.79 24.46
C GLY A 101 6.21 -9.07 23.28
N LEU A 102 7.49 -8.71 23.46
CA LEU A 102 8.30 -8.11 22.41
C LEU A 102 8.66 -9.16 21.34
N GLN A 103 8.12 -9.00 20.13
CA GLN A 103 8.38 -9.90 19.02
C GLN A 103 9.80 -9.68 18.46
N TRP A 104 10.73 -10.58 18.78
CA TRP A 104 12.16 -10.37 18.55
C TRP A 104 12.54 -10.24 17.07
N TRP A 105 11.83 -10.91 16.16
CA TRP A 105 12.09 -10.82 14.72
C TRP A 105 11.79 -9.43 14.15
N ILE A 106 10.68 -8.81 14.56
CA ILE A 106 10.36 -7.41 14.19
C ILE A 106 11.37 -6.45 14.80
N VAL A 107 11.84 -6.71 16.01
CA VAL A 107 12.87 -5.89 16.67
C VAL A 107 14.19 -5.92 15.89
N LEU A 108 14.61 -7.10 15.41
CA LEU A 108 15.77 -7.21 14.53
C LEU A 108 15.57 -6.44 13.21
N ALA A 109 14.39 -6.55 12.59
CA ALA A 109 14.06 -5.78 11.39
C ALA A 109 14.07 -4.26 11.64
N LEU A 110 13.62 -3.82 12.82
CA LEU A 110 13.63 -2.42 13.22
C LEU A 110 15.06 -1.90 13.45
N VAL A 111 15.92 -2.69 14.10
CA VAL A 111 17.35 -2.38 14.25
C VAL A 111 18.02 -2.28 12.88
N ALA A 112 17.70 -3.18 11.94
CA ALA A 112 18.21 -3.10 10.57
C ALA A 112 17.75 -1.81 9.86
N ALA A 113 16.47 -1.45 9.97
CA ALA A 113 15.93 -0.22 9.38
C ALA A 113 16.62 1.04 9.91
N TRP A 114 16.75 1.17 11.24
CA TRP A 114 17.50 2.28 11.87
C TRP A 114 18.97 2.30 11.47
N SER A 115 19.62 1.14 11.35
CA SER A 115 21.02 1.04 10.96
C SER A 115 21.25 1.55 9.54
N VAL A 116 20.38 1.15 8.59
CA VAL A 116 20.44 1.64 7.20
C VAL A 116 20.20 3.15 7.15
N LEU A 117 19.19 3.66 7.87
CA LEU A 117 18.91 5.08 7.94
C LEU A 117 20.12 5.87 8.50
N TYR A 118 20.73 5.37 9.56
CA TYR A 118 21.92 5.97 10.15
C TYR A 118 23.09 6.03 9.16
N VAL A 119 23.39 4.94 8.46
CA VAL A 119 24.47 4.88 7.46
C VAL A 119 24.24 5.89 6.33
N CYS A 120 23.00 6.02 5.84
CA CYS A 120 22.66 6.99 4.79
C CYS A 120 22.83 8.46 5.24
N CYS A 121 22.66 8.73 6.53
CA CYS A 121 22.65 10.09 7.10
C CYS A 121 23.92 10.46 7.89
N ILE A 122 24.90 9.56 8.01
CA ILE A 122 26.01 9.68 8.97
C ILE A 122 26.88 10.94 8.78
N ARG A 123 27.04 11.45 7.54
CA ARG A 123 27.73 12.74 7.28
C ARG A 123 26.77 13.83 6.79
N GLY A 124 25.49 13.72 7.14
CA GLY A 124 24.46 14.63 6.67
C GLY A 124 24.36 14.67 5.15
N ILE A 125 24.32 15.88 4.58
CA ILE A 125 23.97 16.10 3.17
C ILE A 125 24.98 15.48 2.20
N GLU A 126 26.26 15.34 2.58
CA GLU A 126 27.27 14.74 1.72
C GLU A 126 27.01 13.26 1.44
N THR A 127 26.58 12.49 2.46
CA THR A 127 26.23 11.07 2.30
C THR A 127 24.81 10.91 1.78
N THR A 128 23.87 11.70 2.31
CA THR A 128 22.47 11.66 1.88
C THR A 128 22.33 12.00 0.40
N GLY A 129 23.08 12.99 -0.10
CA GLY A 129 23.05 13.35 -1.52
C GLY A 129 23.45 12.20 -2.44
N LYS A 130 24.42 11.36 -2.05
CA LYS A 130 24.81 10.16 -2.80
C LYS A 130 23.73 9.07 -2.74
N ALA A 131 23.15 8.85 -1.56
CA ALA A 131 22.09 7.88 -1.37
C ALA A 131 20.83 8.23 -2.21
N VAL A 132 20.49 9.52 -2.28
CA VAL A 132 19.32 10.03 -3.02
C VAL A 132 19.40 9.70 -4.51
N TYR A 133 20.57 9.63 -5.13
CA TYR A 133 20.67 9.22 -6.54
C TYR A 133 20.11 7.81 -6.77
N ILE A 134 20.33 6.88 -5.85
CA ILE A 134 19.81 5.52 -5.95
C ILE A 134 18.36 5.49 -5.51
N THR A 135 18.05 6.08 -4.34
CA THR A 135 16.71 5.98 -3.75
C THR A 135 15.66 6.80 -4.48
N SER A 136 16.04 7.78 -5.30
CA SER A 136 15.09 8.51 -6.16
C SER A 136 14.92 7.87 -7.53
N THR A 137 15.96 7.30 -8.14
CA THR A 137 15.87 6.71 -9.49
C THR A 137 15.31 5.30 -9.51
N LEU A 138 15.68 4.47 -8.54
CA LEU A 138 15.26 3.06 -8.49
C LEU A 138 13.74 2.91 -8.39
N PRO A 139 12.99 3.68 -7.56
CA PRO A 139 11.53 3.58 -7.52
C PRO A 139 10.86 3.84 -8.87
N TYR A 140 11.30 4.85 -9.64
CA TYR A 140 10.73 5.11 -10.97
C TYR A 140 10.99 3.97 -11.95
N LEU A 141 12.18 3.38 -11.91
CA LEU A 141 12.52 2.22 -12.72
C LEU A 141 11.63 1.01 -12.35
N VAL A 142 11.50 0.71 -11.06
CA VAL A 142 10.68 -0.41 -10.57
C VAL A 142 9.20 -0.20 -10.87
N LEU A 143 8.66 1.00 -10.67
CA LEU A 143 7.28 1.34 -11.03
C LEU A 143 7.03 1.17 -12.53
N THR A 144 8.00 1.51 -13.37
CA THR A 144 7.89 1.31 -14.83
C THR A 144 7.83 -0.17 -15.19
N ILE A 145 8.67 -1.00 -14.57
CA ILE A 145 8.64 -2.46 -14.76
C ILE A 145 7.29 -3.03 -14.29
N PHE A 146 6.81 -2.61 -13.12
CA PHE A 146 5.51 -3.04 -12.60
C PHE A 146 4.34 -2.56 -13.45
N LEU A 147 4.41 -1.38 -14.06
CA LEU A 147 3.38 -0.93 -14.99
C LEU A 147 3.30 -1.84 -16.21
N ILE A 148 4.44 -2.11 -16.86
CA ILE A 148 4.49 -2.98 -18.03
C ILE A 148 3.95 -4.37 -17.67
N ARG A 149 4.39 -4.92 -16.53
CA ARG A 149 3.91 -6.23 -16.08
C ARG A 149 2.42 -6.20 -15.74
N GLY A 150 1.96 -5.20 -14.99
CA GLY A 150 0.56 -5.04 -14.57
C GLY A 150 -0.39 -4.94 -15.75
N LEU A 151 -0.05 -4.14 -16.76
CA LEU A 151 -0.87 -3.99 -17.98
C LEU A 151 -0.92 -5.27 -18.84
N THR A 152 0.04 -6.18 -18.71
CA THR A 152 0.00 -7.49 -19.41
C THR A 152 -0.88 -8.53 -18.74
N LEU A 153 -1.37 -8.27 -17.52
CA LEU A 153 -2.22 -9.20 -16.78
C LEU A 153 -3.70 -9.04 -17.15
N LYS A 154 -4.45 -10.15 -17.10
CA LYS A 154 -5.91 -10.20 -17.34
C LYS A 154 -6.61 -9.27 -16.33
N GLY A 155 -7.58 -8.48 -16.77
CA GLY A 155 -8.40 -7.64 -15.86
C GLY A 155 -7.73 -6.35 -15.36
N SER A 156 -6.48 -6.08 -15.72
CA SER A 156 -5.76 -4.87 -15.28
C SER A 156 -6.44 -3.55 -15.68
N ILE A 157 -7.11 -3.54 -16.84
CA ILE A 157 -7.84 -2.37 -17.35
C ILE A 157 -9.08 -2.07 -16.50
N GLU A 158 -9.74 -3.06 -15.91
CA GLU A 158 -10.94 -2.83 -15.08
C GLU A 158 -10.61 -2.03 -13.82
N GLY A 159 -9.47 -2.33 -13.18
CA GLY A 159 -8.99 -1.53 -12.05
C GLY A 159 -8.66 -0.08 -12.43
N ILE A 160 -8.09 0.14 -13.63
CA ILE A 160 -7.81 1.50 -14.13
C ILE A 160 -9.11 2.24 -14.44
N LYS A 161 -10.10 1.57 -15.04
CA LYS A 161 -11.42 2.17 -15.27
C LYS A 161 -12.04 2.60 -13.94
N PHE A 162 -12.05 1.73 -12.94
CA PHE A 162 -12.57 2.03 -11.61
C PHE A 162 -11.90 3.26 -10.99
N LEU A 163 -10.58 3.42 -11.12
CA LEU A 163 -9.86 4.61 -10.63
C LEU A 163 -10.36 5.93 -11.27
N PHE A 164 -10.77 5.89 -12.53
CA PHE A 164 -11.16 7.08 -13.29
C PHE A 164 -12.67 7.23 -13.48
N THR A 165 -13.49 6.36 -12.90
CA THR A 165 -14.94 6.51 -12.84
C THR A 165 -15.28 7.46 -11.70
N PRO A 166 -15.75 8.69 -11.98
CA PRO A 166 -16.03 9.66 -10.93
C PRO A 166 -17.38 9.37 -10.28
N ASP A 167 -17.40 9.38 -8.95
CA ASP A 167 -18.62 9.56 -8.17
C ASP A 167 -18.79 11.06 -7.84
N VAL A 168 -19.78 11.69 -8.46
CA VAL A 168 -20.02 13.13 -8.32
C VAL A 168 -20.69 13.48 -6.99
N ASP A 169 -21.39 12.53 -6.37
CA ASP A 169 -22.06 12.75 -5.10
C ASP A 169 -21.03 12.89 -3.96
N GLU A 170 -19.89 12.20 -4.08
CA GLU A 170 -18.77 12.29 -3.14
C GLU A 170 -18.16 13.69 -3.07
N LEU A 171 -18.29 14.51 -4.12
CA LEU A 171 -17.80 15.91 -4.12
C LEU A 171 -18.57 16.80 -3.13
N MET A 172 -19.78 16.41 -2.75
CA MET A 172 -20.57 17.13 -1.75
C MET A 172 -20.15 16.80 -0.31
N ASN A 173 -19.35 15.74 -0.11
CA ASN A 173 -18.89 15.32 1.20
C ASN A 173 -17.70 16.18 1.68
N PRO A 174 -17.82 16.91 2.80
CA PRO A 174 -16.72 17.74 3.32
C PRO A 174 -15.51 16.92 3.78
N ALA A 175 -15.69 15.65 4.17
CA ALA A 175 -14.58 14.78 4.56
C ALA A 175 -13.59 14.57 3.40
N THR A 176 -14.10 14.40 2.18
CA THR A 176 -13.31 14.20 0.96
C THR A 176 -12.37 15.37 0.69
N TRP A 177 -12.82 16.60 0.92
CA TRP A 177 -11.98 17.79 0.78
C TRP A 177 -10.96 17.93 1.90
N LEU A 178 -11.31 17.54 3.13
CA LEU A 178 -10.38 17.53 4.26
C LEU A 178 -9.24 16.55 4.02
N ASP A 179 -9.56 15.34 3.57
CA ASP A 179 -8.57 14.29 3.27
C ASP A 179 -7.71 14.68 2.07
N ALA A 180 -8.31 15.20 0.99
CA ALA A 180 -7.57 15.71 -0.17
C ALA A 180 -6.60 16.83 0.23
N GLY A 181 -7.05 17.78 1.05
CA GLY A 181 -6.23 18.86 1.58
C GLY A 181 -5.06 18.33 2.41
N ALA A 182 -5.33 17.44 3.39
CA ALA A 182 -4.30 16.82 4.22
C ALA A 182 -3.27 16.06 3.37
N GLN A 183 -3.73 15.34 2.34
CA GLN A 183 -2.87 14.59 1.44
C GLN A 183 -1.90 15.49 0.67
N VAL A 184 -2.30 16.70 0.28
CA VAL A 184 -1.38 17.67 -0.35
C VAL A 184 -0.27 18.07 0.63
N PHE A 185 -0.59 18.36 1.90
CA PHE A 185 0.43 18.71 2.90
C PHE A 185 1.41 17.56 3.15
N TYR A 186 0.92 16.31 3.24
CA TYR A 186 1.77 15.13 3.42
C TYR A 186 2.62 14.84 2.18
N SER A 187 2.03 14.86 0.98
CA SER A 187 2.72 14.56 -0.28
C SER A 187 3.89 15.50 -0.53
N PHE A 188 3.72 16.80 -0.24
CA PHE A 188 4.78 17.79 -0.36
C PHE A 188 5.70 17.89 0.87
N SER A 189 5.42 17.16 1.94
CA SER A 189 6.12 17.29 3.23
C SER A 189 6.15 18.76 3.73
N LEU A 190 5.02 19.47 3.59
CA LEU A 190 4.86 20.85 4.07
C LEU A 190 4.74 20.87 5.60
N ALA A 191 5.21 21.95 6.22
CA ALA A 191 5.24 22.14 7.69
C ALA A 191 6.22 21.24 8.49
N PHE A 192 6.97 20.34 7.84
CA PHE A 192 8.03 19.54 8.49
C PHE A 192 9.35 20.31 8.70
N GLY A 193 9.58 21.39 7.95
CA GLY A 193 10.80 22.21 8.05
C GLY A 193 12.04 21.64 7.33
N GLY A 194 11.95 20.44 6.77
CA GLY A 194 13.00 19.82 5.94
C GLY A 194 13.31 20.64 4.68
N LEU A 195 12.29 21.04 3.91
CA LEU A 195 12.44 21.86 2.69
C LEU A 195 13.08 23.23 2.96
N ILE A 196 12.75 23.85 4.10
CA ILE A 196 13.39 25.12 4.52
C ILE A 196 14.89 24.88 4.73
N SER A 197 15.24 23.79 5.40
CA SER A 197 16.64 23.45 5.68
C SER A 197 17.38 23.12 4.38
N PHE A 198 16.83 22.31 3.47
CA PHE A 198 17.46 22.02 2.19
C PHE A 198 17.64 23.26 1.31
N SER A 199 16.61 24.10 1.18
CA SER A 199 16.73 25.35 0.41
C SER A 199 17.75 26.32 0.99
N SER A 200 18.10 26.22 2.28
CA SER A 200 19.11 27.09 2.90
C SER A 200 20.54 26.86 2.39
N TYR A 201 20.80 25.70 1.77
CA TYR A 201 22.09 25.35 1.17
C TYR A 201 22.26 25.80 -0.29
N ASN A 202 21.18 26.11 -1.02
CA ASN A 202 21.23 26.55 -2.42
C ASN A 202 21.95 27.89 -2.59
N SER A 203 22.54 28.20 -3.75
CA SER A 203 23.16 29.52 -3.98
C SER A 203 22.13 30.68 -3.90
N ILE A 204 22.57 31.91 -3.63
CA ILE A 204 21.63 33.05 -3.43
C ILE A 204 20.84 33.33 -4.73
N HIS A 205 21.50 33.22 -5.87
CA HIS A 205 20.92 33.48 -7.19
C HIS A 205 20.27 32.24 -7.84
N ASN A 206 20.04 31.17 -7.08
CA ASN A 206 19.34 29.99 -7.57
C ASN A 206 17.85 30.31 -7.80
N ASN A 207 17.28 29.84 -8.92
CA ASN A 207 15.88 30.09 -9.27
C ASN A 207 14.93 29.17 -8.48
N CYS A 208 14.54 29.60 -7.27
CA CYS A 208 13.65 28.82 -6.42
C CYS A 208 12.20 28.75 -6.94
N GLU A 209 11.78 29.66 -7.82
CA GLU A 209 10.44 29.63 -8.43
C GLU A 209 10.33 28.45 -9.39
N GLN A 210 11.32 28.30 -10.27
CA GLN A 210 11.39 27.18 -11.19
C GLN A 210 11.47 25.84 -10.46
N ASP A 211 12.32 25.75 -9.42
CA ASP A 211 12.43 24.53 -8.60
C ASP A 211 11.08 24.13 -7.99
N ALA A 212 10.34 25.10 -7.42
CA ALA A 212 9.05 24.84 -6.79
C ALA A 212 7.99 24.36 -7.78
N VAL A 213 7.92 24.96 -8.97
CA VAL A 213 6.97 24.56 -10.03
C VAL A 213 7.31 23.17 -10.55
N VAL A 214 8.59 22.88 -10.84
CA VAL A 214 9.04 21.58 -11.33
C VAL A 214 8.75 20.47 -10.32
N ILE A 215 9.08 20.67 -9.04
CA ILE A 215 8.78 19.70 -7.99
C ILE A 215 7.28 19.44 -7.90
N SER A 216 6.45 20.47 -8.02
CA SER A 216 4.99 20.33 -7.95
C SER A 216 4.40 19.54 -9.10
N ILE A 217 4.87 19.78 -10.33
CA ILE A 217 4.44 19.02 -11.51
C ILE A 217 4.88 17.56 -11.38
N ILE A 218 6.14 17.30 -11.04
CA ILE A 218 6.66 15.93 -10.89
C ILE A 218 5.89 15.18 -9.80
N ASN A 219 5.62 15.81 -8.66
CA ASN A 219 4.87 15.20 -7.58
C ASN A 219 3.44 14.80 -7.99
N GLY A 220 2.72 15.71 -8.68
CA GLY A 220 1.39 15.43 -9.21
C GLY A 220 1.39 14.30 -10.25
N CYS A 221 2.30 14.36 -11.23
CA CYS A 221 2.43 13.32 -12.24
C CYS A 221 2.81 11.96 -11.63
N THR A 222 3.73 11.95 -10.65
CA THR A 222 4.15 10.72 -9.96
C THR A 222 3.02 10.10 -9.16
N SER A 223 2.17 10.92 -8.54
CA SER A 223 1.00 10.44 -7.77
C SER A 223 -0.01 9.73 -8.68
N VAL A 224 -0.37 10.33 -9.82
CA VAL A 224 -1.27 9.71 -10.81
C VAL A 224 -0.64 8.46 -11.43
N TYR A 225 0.66 8.52 -11.72
CA TYR A 225 1.42 7.40 -12.27
C TYR A 225 1.45 6.20 -11.31
N SER A 226 1.77 6.43 -10.04
CA SER A 226 1.76 5.39 -9.01
C SER A 226 0.36 4.81 -8.80
N ALA A 227 -0.68 5.66 -8.79
CA ALA A 227 -2.07 5.20 -8.69
C ALA A 227 -2.42 4.25 -9.83
N THR A 228 -2.07 4.61 -11.07
CA THR A 228 -2.29 3.75 -12.25
C THR A 228 -1.61 2.37 -12.09
N VAL A 229 -0.37 2.34 -11.61
CA VAL A 229 0.35 1.07 -11.37
C VAL A 229 -0.37 0.21 -10.34
N ILE A 230 -0.76 0.79 -9.19
CA ILE A 230 -1.43 0.06 -8.11
C ILE A 230 -2.80 -0.47 -8.58
N TYR A 231 -3.61 0.37 -9.22
CA TYR A 231 -4.94 -0.04 -9.68
C TYR A 231 -4.89 -1.08 -10.79
N SER A 232 -3.83 -1.14 -11.60
CA SER A 232 -3.64 -2.23 -12.57
C SER A 232 -3.50 -3.61 -11.90
N ILE A 233 -2.82 -3.66 -10.75
CA ILE A 233 -2.62 -4.91 -9.97
C ILE A 233 -3.89 -5.25 -9.18
N ILE A 234 -4.58 -4.24 -8.61
CA ILE A 234 -5.87 -4.43 -7.95
C ILE A 234 -6.89 -5.02 -8.92
N GLY A 235 -6.97 -4.49 -10.14
CA GLY A 235 -7.86 -5.03 -11.19
C GLY A 235 -7.58 -6.49 -11.51
N PHE A 236 -6.30 -6.86 -11.69
CA PHE A 236 -5.93 -8.26 -11.88
C PHE A 236 -6.37 -9.16 -10.71
N ARG A 237 -6.11 -8.73 -9.46
CA ARG A 237 -6.48 -9.51 -8.27
C ARG A 237 -8.00 -9.64 -8.13
N ALA A 238 -8.75 -8.58 -8.43
CA ALA A 238 -10.21 -8.60 -8.41
C ALA A 238 -10.76 -9.57 -9.46
N THR A 239 -10.26 -9.51 -10.70
CA THR A 239 -10.67 -10.46 -11.76
C THR A 239 -10.29 -11.89 -11.41
N GLN A 240 -9.11 -12.14 -10.84
CA GLN A 240 -8.72 -13.48 -10.43
C GLN A 240 -9.64 -14.03 -9.32
N ASN A 241 -9.91 -13.23 -8.29
CA ASN A 241 -10.84 -13.64 -7.22
C ASN A 241 -12.25 -13.91 -7.75
N PHE A 242 -12.71 -13.12 -8.74
CA PHE A 242 -14.00 -13.34 -9.39
C PHE A 242 -14.02 -14.65 -10.18
N ASP A 243 -12.99 -14.89 -11.00
CA ASP A 243 -12.83 -16.14 -11.77
C ASP A 243 -12.81 -17.36 -10.84
N ASP A 244 -12.07 -17.30 -9.72
CA ASP A 244 -11.97 -18.38 -8.73
C ASP A 244 -13.34 -18.64 -8.05
N CYS A 245 -14.03 -17.58 -7.62
CA CYS A 245 -15.36 -17.67 -7.02
C CYS A 245 -16.40 -18.27 -7.99
N MET A 246 -16.38 -17.83 -9.25
CA MET A 246 -17.27 -18.34 -10.29
C MET A 246 -16.95 -19.80 -10.64
N GLY A 247 -15.67 -20.14 -10.73
CA GLY A 247 -15.21 -21.51 -10.95
C GLY A 247 -15.70 -22.47 -9.87
N ASP A 248 -15.61 -22.07 -8.59
CA ASP A 248 -16.10 -22.86 -7.46
C ASP A 248 -17.61 -23.07 -7.51
N ASN A 249 -18.38 -22.04 -7.86
CA ASN A 249 -19.83 -22.15 -8.03
C ASN A 249 -20.21 -23.07 -9.19
N ILE A 250 -19.53 -22.95 -10.33
CA ILE A 250 -19.73 -23.81 -11.51
C ILE A 250 -19.42 -25.26 -11.15
N LEU A 251 -18.30 -25.52 -10.46
CA LEU A 251 -17.90 -26.85 -10.03
C LEU A 251 -18.93 -27.48 -9.09
N LYS A 252 -19.43 -26.72 -8.11
CA LYS A 252 -20.50 -27.16 -7.19
C LYS A 252 -21.77 -27.53 -7.94
N LEU A 253 -22.20 -26.72 -8.91
CA LEU A 253 -23.38 -27.02 -9.74
C LEU A 253 -23.15 -28.26 -10.60
N MET A 254 -22.02 -28.37 -11.27
CA MET A 254 -21.73 -29.52 -12.13
C MET A 254 -21.72 -30.83 -11.35
N ASN A 255 -21.09 -30.85 -10.17
CA ASN A 255 -21.04 -32.02 -9.30
C ASN A 255 -22.42 -32.38 -8.72
N ALA A 256 -23.25 -31.38 -8.42
CA ALA A 256 -24.58 -31.62 -7.86
C ALA A 256 -25.55 -32.19 -8.91
N PHE A 257 -25.51 -31.68 -10.14
CA PHE A 257 -26.43 -32.06 -11.22
C PHE A 257 -25.83 -33.06 -12.22
N ASN A 258 -24.60 -33.54 -11.98
CA ASN A 258 -23.84 -34.47 -12.84
C ASN A 258 -23.73 -34.02 -14.31
N TYR A 259 -23.53 -32.71 -14.54
CA TYR A 259 -23.27 -32.21 -15.88
C TYR A 259 -21.84 -32.56 -16.33
N PRO A 260 -21.62 -32.82 -17.62
CA PRO A 260 -20.28 -33.03 -18.15
C PRO A 260 -19.43 -31.76 -18.10
N GLU A 261 -18.11 -31.94 -18.07
CA GLU A 261 -17.14 -30.84 -18.08
C GLU A 261 -17.36 -29.87 -19.25
N ASN A 262 -17.21 -28.57 -18.99
CA ASN A 262 -17.42 -27.46 -19.94
C ASN A 262 -18.86 -27.23 -20.43
N ASN A 263 -19.88 -27.90 -19.87
CA ASN A 263 -21.27 -27.63 -20.23
C ASN A 263 -21.80 -26.32 -19.62
N ILE A 264 -21.35 -26.00 -18.41
CA ILE A 264 -21.59 -24.71 -17.74
C ILE A 264 -20.32 -23.88 -17.87
N THR A 265 -20.46 -22.69 -18.45
CA THR A 265 -19.40 -21.69 -18.65
C THR A 265 -19.83 -20.37 -18.02
N GLU A 266 -18.89 -19.44 -17.82
CA GLU A 266 -19.21 -18.10 -17.28
C GLU A 266 -20.34 -17.40 -18.06
N GLY A 267 -20.37 -17.56 -19.39
CA GLY A 267 -21.37 -16.90 -20.25
C GLY A 267 -22.78 -17.46 -20.15
N ASN A 268 -22.96 -18.73 -19.75
CA ASN A 268 -24.27 -19.37 -19.62
C ASN A 268 -24.69 -19.63 -18.16
N TYR A 269 -23.82 -19.32 -17.19
CA TYR A 269 -24.03 -19.60 -15.77
C TYR A 269 -25.35 -19.02 -15.25
N ASN A 270 -25.65 -17.75 -15.54
CA ASN A 270 -26.87 -17.10 -15.03
C ASN A 270 -28.16 -17.72 -15.60
N ASP A 271 -28.15 -18.11 -16.88
CA ASP A 271 -29.29 -18.75 -17.53
C ASP A 271 -29.53 -20.14 -16.94
N VAL A 272 -28.45 -20.92 -16.80
CA VAL A 272 -28.50 -22.26 -16.21
C VAL A 272 -28.92 -22.19 -14.74
N LEU A 273 -28.39 -21.25 -13.97
CA LEU A 273 -28.75 -21.05 -12.57
C LEU A 273 -30.25 -20.72 -12.44
N THR A 274 -30.77 -19.86 -13.31
CA THR A 274 -32.20 -19.51 -13.33
C THR A 274 -33.07 -20.72 -13.68
N TYR A 275 -32.66 -21.51 -14.68
CA TYR A 275 -33.36 -22.74 -15.07
C TYR A 275 -33.35 -23.80 -13.95
N LEU A 276 -32.20 -24.01 -13.30
CA LEU A 276 -32.07 -24.96 -12.19
C LEU A 276 -32.84 -24.52 -10.95
N ASN A 277 -32.87 -23.21 -10.67
CA ASN A 277 -33.67 -22.67 -9.57
C ASN A 277 -35.18 -22.86 -9.80
N GLN A 278 -35.65 -22.81 -11.04
CA GLN A 278 -37.05 -23.08 -11.38
C GLN A 278 -37.40 -24.58 -11.31
N THR A 279 -36.47 -25.46 -11.69
CA THR A 279 -36.72 -26.90 -11.75
C THR A 279 -36.52 -27.60 -10.40
N GLN A 280 -35.47 -27.22 -9.65
CA GLN A 280 -35.09 -27.86 -8.38
C GLN A 280 -34.55 -26.85 -7.36
N PRO A 281 -35.42 -25.99 -6.77
CA PRO A 281 -35.01 -24.93 -5.84
C PRO A 281 -34.38 -25.46 -4.55
N ASP A 282 -34.87 -26.58 -4.02
CA ASP A 282 -34.39 -27.17 -2.76
C ASP A 282 -32.92 -27.61 -2.84
N MET A 283 -32.47 -28.04 -4.02
CA MET A 283 -31.10 -28.50 -4.23
C MET A 283 -30.13 -27.30 -4.32
N ILE A 284 -30.55 -26.23 -4.99
CA ILE A 284 -29.81 -24.97 -5.09
C ILE A 284 -29.60 -24.34 -3.71
N GLN A 285 -30.63 -24.31 -2.86
CA GLN A 285 -30.50 -23.75 -1.50
C GLN A 285 -29.49 -24.52 -0.62
N ARG A 286 -29.32 -25.83 -0.84
CA ARG A 286 -28.33 -26.64 -0.12
C ARG A 286 -26.89 -26.38 -0.57
N LEU A 287 -26.70 -25.92 -1.81
CA LEU A 287 -25.37 -25.74 -2.40
C LEU A 287 -24.60 -24.52 -1.87
N GLN A 288 -25.26 -23.60 -1.14
CA GLN A 288 -24.66 -22.39 -0.56
C GLN A 288 -23.71 -21.69 -1.54
N LEU A 289 -24.23 -21.36 -2.73
CA LEU A 289 -23.47 -20.66 -3.76
C LEU A 289 -23.07 -19.27 -3.26
N GLN A 290 -21.83 -18.87 -3.54
CA GLN A 290 -21.33 -17.55 -3.18
C GLN A 290 -21.80 -16.51 -4.19
N THR A 291 -22.12 -15.30 -3.73
CA THR A 291 -22.40 -14.17 -4.62
C THR A 291 -21.06 -13.58 -5.08
N CYS A 292 -20.66 -13.89 -6.31
CA CYS A 292 -19.47 -13.34 -6.94
C CYS A 292 -19.86 -12.07 -7.71
N ASP A 293 -19.34 -10.91 -7.31
CA ASP A 293 -19.53 -9.65 -8.02
C ASP A 293 -18.16 -8.97 -8.22
N MET A 294 -18.01 -8.27 -9.34
CA MET A 294 -16.83 -7.46 -9.66
C MET A 294 -17.01 -5.97 -9.33
N GLN A 295 -18.21 -5.53 -8.93
CA GLN A 295 -18.47 -4.15 -8.49
C GLN A 295 -17.93 -3.83 -7.09
#